data_AF-A0AAQ2DA80-F1
#
_entry.id   AF-A0AAQ2DA80-F1
#
_cell.length_a   1.000
_cell.length_b   1.000
_cell.length_c   1.000
_cell.angle_alpha   90.00
_cell.angle_beta   90.00
_cell.angle_gamma   90.00
#
_symmetry.space_group_name_H-M   'P 1'
#
loop_
_entity.id
_entity.type
_entity.pdbx_description
1 polymer ?
#
loop_
_entity_poly.entity_id
_entity_poly.type
_entity_poly.pdbx_seq_one_letter_code
_entity_poly.pdbx_strand_id
1 'polypeptide(L)' 'MDNYHINKNQQRWELVKEGAQRASKTAATKAEITQIASDYLQDKTASLKIHKEDGTIQEERTFPRAADPRKTKG' A
#
# COMPACT_ATOMS: atom_id res chain seq x y z
N MET A 1 1.22 13.76 -0.97
CA MET A 1 0.62 12.43 -0.75
C MET A 1 1.77 11.45 -0.70
N ASP A 2 1.87 10.63 0.35
CA ASP A 2 2.96 9.64 0.43
C ASP A 2 2.59 8.40 -0.39
N ASN A 3 3.43 7.94 -1.31
CA ASN A 3 3.17 6.71 -2.04
C ASN A 3 3.91 5.54 -1.38
N TYR A 4 3.30 4.36 -1.38
CA TYR A 4 3.86 3.13 -0.84
C TYR A 4 3.67 2.00 -1.83
N HIS A 5 4.68 1.15 -1.94
CA HIS A 5 4.76 0.05 -2.88
C HIS A 5 4.91 -1.24 -2.08
N ILE A 6 3.97 -2.16 -2.29
CA ILE A 6 4.07 -3.52 -1.80
C ILE A 6 4.65 -4.37 -2.92
N ASN A 7 5.87 -4.86 -2.73
CA ASN A 7 6.54 -5.77 -3.65
C ASN A 7 6.65 -7.16 -3.03
N LYS A 8 6.54 -8.21 -3.86
CA LYS A 8 6.88 -9.57 -3.44
C LYS A 8 8.37 -9.81 -3.72
N ASN A 9 9.12 -10.18 -2.70
CA ASN A 9 10.54 -10.48 -2.78
C ASN A 9 10.80 -11.90 -2.29
N GLN A 10 11.27 -12.77 -3.19
CA GLN A 10 11.56 -14.21 -2.99
C GLN A 10 10.40 -15.02 -2.36
N GLN A 11 10.10 -14.80 -1.09
CA GLN A 11 9.02 -15.47 -0.33
C GLN A 11 8.23 -14.54 0.59
N ARG A 12 8.59 -13.26 0.69
CA ARG A 12 8.00 -12.30 1.61
C ARG A 12 7.51 -11.08 0.86
N TRP A 13 6.58 -10.37 1.47
CA TRP A 13 6.06 -9.12 0.97
C TRP A 13 6.67 -7.96 1.73
N GLU A 14 7.08 -6.92 1.03
CA GLU A 14 7.70 -5.74 1.60
C GLU A 14 6.97 -4.47 1.21
N LEU A 15 6.68 -3.63 2.21
CA LEU A 15 6.09 -2.32 2.07
C LEU A 15 7.21 -1.28 2.06
N VAL A 16 7.46 -0.67 0.91
CA VAL A 16 8.48 0.36 0.73
C VAL A 16 7.78 1.69 0.46
N LYS A 17 8.23 2.77 1.11
CA LYS A 17 7.74 4.11 0.77
C LYS A 17 8.39 4.58 -0.53
N GLU A 18 7.65 5.22 -1.41
CA GLU A 18 8.19 5.85 -2.62
C GLU A 18 9.27 6.87 -2.23
N GLY A 19 10.47 6.70 -2.79
CA GLY A 19 11.66 7.48 -2.43
C GLY A 19 12.44 6.95 -1.20
N ALA A 20 11.96 5.92 -0.51
CA ALA A 20 12.71 5.24 0.54
C ALA A 20 13.48 4.03 -0.01
N GLN A 21 14.72 3.87 0.43
CA GLN A 21 15.56 2.72 0.07
C GLN A 21 15.27 1.48 0.93
N ARG A 22 14.51 1.62 2.03
CA ARG A 22 14.21 0.53 2.96
C ARG A 22 12.72 0.22 3.02
N ALA A 23 12.39 -1.05 3.14
CA ALA A 23 11.06 -1.49 3.52
C ALA A 23 10.71 -0.95 4.91
N SER A 24 9.58 -0.26 5.01
CA SER A 24 9.01 0.18 6.29
C SER A 24 8.44 -1.01 7.08
N LYS A 25 7.87 -1.99 6.37
CA LYS A 25 7.29 -3.21 6.93
C LYS A 25 7.50 -4.38 5.98
N THR A 26 7.49 -5.59 6.51
CA THR A 26 7.52 -6.83 5.72
C THR A 26 6.61 -7.87 6.35
N ALA A 27 6.00 -8.74 5.56
CA ALA A 27 5.19 -9.86 6.03
C ALA A 27 5.42 -11.11 5.18
N ALA A 28 5.00 -12.27 5.68
CA ALA A 28 5.06 -13.52 4.92
C ALA A 28 4.01 -13.55 3.81
N THR A 29 2.80 -13.04 4.10
CA THR A 29 1.68 -13.08 3.15
C THR A 29 1.27 -11.69 2.67
N LYS A 30 0.64 -11.68 1.48
CA LYS A 30 0.04 -10.48 0.90
C LYS A 30 -1.01 -9.87 1.82
N ALA A 31 -1.85 -10.72 2.42
CA ALA A 31 -2.93 -10.31 3.29
C ALA A 31 -2.40 -9.57 4.52
N GLU A 32 -1.38 -10.14 5.18
CA GLU A 32 -0.74 -9.51 6.34
C GLU A 32 -0.11 -8.17 5.99
N ILE A 33 0.71 -8.08 4.92
CA ILE A 33 1.34 -6.80 4.57
C ILE A 33 0.30 -5.74 4.18
N THR A 34 -0.81 -6.15 3.57
CA THR A 34 -1.89 -5.25 3.16
C THR A 34 -2.63 -4.73 4.37
N GLN A 35 -2.88 -5.57 5.39
CA GLN A 35 -3.48 -5.12 6.64
C GLN A 35 -2.53 -4.20 7.41
N ILE A 36 -1.27 -4.57 7.56
CA ILE A 36 -0.25 -3.74 8.23
C ILE A 36 -0.11 -2.39 7.53
N ALA A 37 -0.07 -2.38 6.19
CA ALA A 37 -0.02 -1.15 5.41
C ALA A 37 -1.31 -0.34 5.57
N SER A 38 -2.47 -0.98 5.50
CA SER A 38 -3.75 -0.29 5.65
C SER A 38 -3.87 0.38 7.02
N ASP A 39 -3.50 -0.32 8.09
CA ASP A 39 -3.51 0.20 9.46
C ASP A 39 -2.50 1.35 9.64
N TYR A 40 -1.28 1.17 9.12
CA TYR A 40 -0.22 2.18 9.16
C TYR A 40 -0.56 3.45 8.36
N LEU A 41 -1.26 3.29 7.23
CA LEU A 41 -1.66 4.39 6.35
C LEU A 41 -3.03 4.96 6.73
N GLN A 42 -3.82 4.31 7.58
CA GLN A 42 -5.14 4.82 7.98
C GLN A 42 -5.05 6.19 8.66
N ASP A 43 -3.95 6.45 9.37
CA ASP A 43 -3.67 7.70 10.07
C ASP A 43 -3.00 8.77 9.15
N LYS A 44 -2.73 8.45 7.87
CA LYS A 44 -1.93 9.27 6.95
C LYS A 44 -2.57 9.39 5.56
N THR A 45 -2.26 10.48 4.85
CA THR A 45 -2.70 10.65 3.45
C THR A 45 -1.70 10.02 2.48
N ALA A 46 -1.97 8.79 2.05
CA ALA A 46 -1.04 7.97 1.30
C ALA A 46 -1.69 7.04 0.26
N SER A 47 -0.98 6.73 -0.83
CA SER A 47 -1.44 5.78 -1.85
C SER A 47 -0.63 4.48 -1.77
N LEU A 48 -1.30 3.35 -1.64
CA LEU A 48 -0.74 2.01 -1.55
C LEU A 48 -0.90 1.28 -2.88
N LYS A 49 0.21 1.01 -3.56
CA LYS A 49 0.28 0.22 -4.79
C LYS A 49 0.74 -1.19 -4.47
N ILE A 50 -0.09 -2.17 -4.78
CA ILE A 50 0.18 -3.58 -4.53
C ILE A 50 0.56 -4.25 -5.84
N HIS A 51 1.81 -4.67 -5.95
CA HIS A 51 2.34 -5.38 -7.12
C HIS A 51 2.10 -6.88 -7.02
N LYS A 52 1.96 -7.57 -8.14
CA LYS A 52 1.96 -9.03 -8.21
C LYS A 52 3.40 -9.56 -8.30
N GLU A 53 3.53 -10.88 -8.21
CA GLU A 53 4.80 -11.59 -8.50
C GLU A 53 5.32 -11.29 -9.90
N ASP A 54 4.39 -11.02 -10.82
CA ASP A 54 4.62 -10.69 -12.22
C ASP A 54 5.04 -9.21 -12.44
N GLY A 55 5.13 -8.41 -11.37
CA GLY A 55 5.45 -6.97 -11.45
C GLY A 55 4.29 -6.09 -11.92
N THR A 56 3.15 -6.68 -12.26
CA THR A 56 1.92 -5.92 -12.59
C THR A 56 1.26 -5.37 -11.34
N ILE A 57 0.73 -4.15 -11.41
CA ILE A 57 -0.08 -3.58 -10.33
C ILE A 57 -1.39 -4.36 -10.27
N GLN A 58 -1.66 -4.99 -9.12
CA GLN A 58 -2.92 -5.68 -8.89
C GLN A 58 -3.98 -4.72 -8.37
N GLU A 59 -3.61 -3.91 -7.39
CA GLU A 59 -4.57 -3.10 -6.64
C GLU A 59 -3.87 -1.83 -6.15
N GLU A 60 -4.53 -0.70 -6.35
CA GLU A 60 -4.14 0.59 -5.80
C GLU A 60 -5.21 1.01 -4.79
N ARG A 61 -4.78 1.44 -3.61
CA ARG A 61 -5.67 1.94 -2.55
C ARG A 61 -5.18 3.29 -2.04
N THR A 62 -6.06 4.27 -1.99
CA THR A 62 -5.76 5.59 -1.43
C THR A 62 -6.29 5.71 0.00
N PHE A 63 -5.45 6.20 0.90
CA PHE A 63 -5.72 6.43 2.31
C PHE A 63 -5.60 7.93 2.65
N PRO A 64 -6.38 8.44 3.63
CA PRO A 64 -7.54 7.78 4.21
C PRO A 64 -8.64 7.59 3.15
N ARG A 65 -9.47 6.56 3.28
CA ARG A 65 -10.57 6.24 2.34
C ARG A 65 -11.62 7.37 2.20
N ALA A 66 -11.52 8.38 3.08
CA ALA A 66 -12.29 9.62 3.10
C ALA A 66 -11.70 10.76 2.24
N ALA A 67 -10.42 10.66 1.82
CA ALA A 67 -9.80 11.56 0.84
C ALA A 67 -10.21 11.21 -0.61
N ASP A 68 -10.80 10.03 -0.82
CA ASP A 68 -11.61 9.74 -1.99
C ASP A 68 -12.87 10.60 -1.88
N PRO A 69 -13.12 11.57 -2.78
CA PRO A 69 -14.31 12.41 -2.73
C PRO A 69 -15.56 11.59 -3.09
N ARG A 70 -16.01 10.73 -2.18
CA ARG A 70 -17.36 10.17 -2.16
C ARG A 70 -18.30 11.18 -1.52
N LYS A 71 -18.58 12.26 -2.23
CA LYS A 71 -19.79 13.11 -2.17
C LYS A 71 -19.48 14.34 -3.02
N THR A 72 -20.20 14.54 -4.11
CA THR A 72 -21.51 15.18 -4.01
C THR A 72 -22.64 14.38 -4.65
N LYS A 73 -23.76 14.31 -3.93
CA LYS A 73 -25.09 14.16 -4.54
C LYS A 73 -25.38 15.45 -5.31
N GLY A 74 -25.88 15.34 -6.54
CA GLY A 74 -26.32 16.47 -7.37
C GLY A 74 -26.35 16.07 -8.82
#